data_AF-A0A353RBP9-F1
#
_entry.id   AF-A0A353RBP9-F1
#
_cell.length_a   1.000
_cell.length_b   1.000
_cell.length_c   1.000
_cell.angle_alpha   90.00
_cell.angle_beta   90.00
_cell.angle_gamma   90.00
#
_symmetry.space_group_name_H-M   'P 1'
#
loop_
_entity.id
_entity.type
_entity.pdbx_description
1 polymer ?
#
loop_
_entity_poly.entity_id
_entity_poly.type
_entity_poly.pdbx_seq_one_letter_code
_entity_poly.pdbx_strand_id
1 'polypeptide(L)' 'GADAVKVCQAGCIACRKCERTCPHGAIRVKNNLASVDITRCTGCGACAKVCPRHCIAMLADL' A
#
# COMPACT_ATOMS: atom_id res chain seq x y z
N GLY A 1 -6.73 -0.03 -8.51
CA GLY A 1 -6.19 0.39 -9.81
C GLY A 1 -7.04 1.46 -10.43
N ALA A 2 -6.92 1.68 -11.74
CA ALA A 2 -7.73 2.66 -12.48
C ALA A 2 -9.25 2.49 -12.23
N ASP A 3 -9.74 1.25 -12.13
CA ASP A 3 -11.14 0.99 -11.82
C ASP A 3 -11.55 1.38 -10.40
N ALA A 4 -10.65 1.22 -9.42
CA ALA A 4 -10.91 1.65 -8.05
C ALA A 4 -11.05 3.18 -7.95
N VAL A 5 -10.32 3.93 -8.79
CA VAL A 5 -10.37 5.41 -8.79
C VAL A 5 -11.71 5.96 -9.28
N LYS A 6 -12.43 5.20 -10.12
CA LYS A 6 -13.77 5.58 -10.61
C LYS A 6 -14.79 5.66 -9.47
N VAL A 7 -14.60 4.88 -8.41
CA VAL A 7 -15.54 4.75 -7.29
C VAL A 7 -14.99 5.41 -6.02
N CYS A 8 -13.67 5.36 -5.81
CA CYS A 8 -13.01 5.90 -4.65
C CYS A 8 -11.84 6.80 -5.07
N GLN A 9 -11.98 8.11 -4.87
CA GLN A 9 -10.91 9.06 -5.14
C GLN A 9 -9.66 8.85 -4.27
N ALA A 10 -9.74 8.09 -3.17
CA ALA A 10 -8.57 7.71 -2.39
C ALA A 10 -8.02 6.31 -2.76
N GLY A 11 -8.57 5.64 -3.78
CA GLY A 11 -8.25 4.26 -4.11
C GLY A 11 -6.80 4.02 -4.56
N CYS A 12 -6.31 2.80 -4.34
CA CYS A 12 -4.99 2.38 -4.79
C CYS A 12 -4.86 2.49 -6.32
N ILE A 13 -3.79 3.13 -6.79
CA ILE A 13 -3.51 3.34 -8.22
C ILE A 13 -2.50 2.35 -8.80
N ALA A 14 -2.12 1.32 -8.05
CA ALA A 14 -1.15 0.30 -8.47
C ALA A 14 0.24 0.83 -8.89
N CYS A 15 0.66 1.99 -8.35
CA CYS A 15 1.96 2.61 -8.70
C CYS A 15 3.20 1.87 -8.16
N ARG A 16 3.02 0.83 -7.34
CA ARG A 16 4.07 -0.04 -6.78
C ARG A 16 5.16 0.65 -5.94
N LYS A 17 4.98 1.91 -5.52
CA LYS A 17 5.95 2.59 -4.61
C LYS A 17 6.08 1.86 -3.27
N CYS A 18 4.96 1.40 -2.69
CA CYS A 18 4.94 0.63 -1.45
C CYS A 18 5.68 -0.71 -1.57
N GLU A 19 5.47 -1.44 -2.66
CA GLU A 19 6.18 -2.70 -2.95
C GLU A 19 7.69 -2.50 -3.07
N ARG A 20 8.13 -1.49 -3.83
CA ARG A 20 9.56 -1.18 -4.02
C ARG A 20 10.26 -0.70 -2.75
N THR A 21 9.54 0.00 -1.88
CA THR A 21 10.12 0.60 -0.67
C THR A 21 10.19 -0.40 0.49
N CYS A 22 9.41 -1.48 0.46
CA CYS A 22 9.33 -2.40 1.60
C CYS A 22 10.64 -3.19 1.76
N PRO A 23 11.42 -2.97 2.84
CA PRO A 23 12.73 -3.62 3.01
C PRO A 23 12.61 -5.13 3.27
N HIS A 24 11.44 -5.58 3.75
CA HIS A 24 11.15 -6.98 4.04
C HIS A 24 10.41 -7.69 2.89
N GLY A 25 10.15 -6.99 1.78
CA GLY A 25 9.39 -7.53 0.65
C GLY A 25 7.96 -7.96 1.00
N ALA A 26 7.41 -7.45 2.11
CA ALA A 26 6.10 -7.86 2.66
C ALA A 26 4.91 -7.34 1.84
N ILE A 27 5.13 -6.41 0.90
CA ILE A 27 4.06 -5.83 0.08
C ILE A 27 4.17 -6.32 -1.35
N ARG A 28 3.03 -6.72 -1.92
CA ARG A 28 2.92 -7.07 -3.34
C ARG A 28 1.73 -6.38 -3.97
N VAL A 29 1.90 -5.85 -5.18
CA VAL A 29 0.82 -5.30 -5.99
C VAL A 29 0.41 -6.33 -7.04
N LYS A 30 -0.76 -6.94 -6.85
CA LYS A 30 -1.36 -7.90 -7.79
C LYS A 30 -2.77 -7.44 -8.14
N ASN A 31 -3.19 -7.67 -9.39
CA ASN A 31 -4.53 -7.29 -9.87
C ASN A 31 -4.88 -5.83 -9.56
N ASN A 32 -3.90 -4.94 -9.76
CA ASN A 32 -4.01 -3.51 -9.49
C ASN A 32 -4.35 -3.11 -8.03
N LEU A 33 -4.11 -3.98 -7.06
CA LEU A 33 -4.31 -3.75 -5.64
C LEU A 33 -3.06 -4.14 -4.85
N ALA A 34 -2.72 -3.35 -3.84
CA ALA A 34 -1.62 -3.68 -2.93
C ALA A 34 -2.14 -4.59 -1.81
N SER A 35 -1.42 -5.66 -1.51
CA SER A 35 -1.65 -6.51 -0.35
C SER A 35 -0.41 -6.58 0.53
N VAL A 36 -0.61 -6.69 1.84
CA VAL A 36 0.45 -6.81 2.84
C VAL A 36 0.44 -8.23 3.37
N ASP A 37 1.59 -8.88 3.33
CA ASP A 37 1.85 -10.15 3.98
C ASP A 37 2.24 -9.90 5.44
N ILE A 38 1.32 -10.18 6.35
CA ILE A 38 1.49 -9.94 7.78
C ILE A 38 2.61 -10.77 8.41
N THR A 39 2.98 -11.91 7.80
CA THR A 39 4.03 -12.79 8.35
C THR A 39 5.43 -12.21 8.15
N ARG A 40 5.59 -11.33 7.15
CA ARG A 40 6.85 -10.64 6.83
C ARG A 40 6.84 -9.17 7.21
N CYS A 41 5.67 -8.62 7.51
CA CYS A 41 5.52 -7.21 7.85
C CYS A 41 5.97 -6.97 9.30
N THR A 42 6.90 -6.03 9.48
CA THR A 42 7.39 -5.61 10.81
C THR A 42 6.67 -4.38 11.35
N GLY A 43 5.73 -3.81 10.61
CA GLY A 43 5.05 -2.56 11.00
C GLY A 43 5.91 -1.30 10.86
N CYS A 44 7.02 -1.33 10.10
CA CYS A 44 7.93 -0.19 9.97
C CYS A 44 7.33 1.10 9.35
N GLY A 45 6.14 1.03 8.74
CA GLY A 45 5.42 2.18 8.20
C GLY A 45 6.01 2.81 6.92
N ALA A 46 7.11 2.28 6.37
CA ALA A 46 7.74 2.84 5.17
C ALA A 46 6.79 2.91 3.97
N CYS A 47 5.92 1.91 3.82
CA CYS A 47 4.91 1.84 2.78
C CYS A 47 3.80 2.90 2.90
N ALA A 48 3.37 3.22 4.11
CA ALA A 48 2.37 4.24 4.39
C ALA A 48 2.90 5.62 4.00
N LYS A 49 4.15 5.94 4.40
CA LYS A 49 4.81 7.21 4.09
C LYS A 49 4.95 7.49 2.59
N VAL A 50 5.23 6.47 1.78
CA VAL A 50 5.47 6.66 0.33
C VAL A 50 4.22 6.53 -0.53
N CYS A 51 3.08 6.14 0.04
CA CYS A 51 1.85 5.95 -0.71
C CYS A 51 1.23 7.31 -1.06
N PRO A 52 1.23 7.75 -2.34
CA PRO A 52 0.74 9.08 -2.72
C PRO A 52 -0.78 9.23 -2.60
N ARG A 53 -1.47 8.14 -2.30
CA ARG A 53 -2.93 8.08 -2.14
C ARG A 53 -3.34 7.78 -0.71
N HIS A 54 -2.38 7.63 0.19
CA HIS A 54 -2.61 7.31 1.60
C HIS A 54 -3.52 6.08 1.82
N CYS A 55 -3.54 5.12 0.89
CA CYS A 55 -4.37 3.90 1.00
C CYS A 55 -3.88 2.91 2.06
N ILE A 56 -2.72 3.16 2.66
CA ILE A 56 -2.11 2.32 3.69
C ILE A 56 -1.96 3.23 4.90
N ALA A 57 -2.64 2.89 5.99
CA ALA A 57 -2.60 3.63 7.25
C ALA A 57 -1.98 2.76 8.34
N MET A 58 -1.34 3.38 9.33
CA MET A 58 -0.92 2.71 10.54
C MET A 58 -2.03 2.84 11.58
N LEU A 59 -2.22 1.82 12.42
CA LEU A 59 -3.24 1.87 13.48
C LEU A 59 -2.99 2.99 14.50
N ALA A 60 -1.76 3.51 14.59
CA ALA A 60 -1.42 4.66 15.43
C ALA A 60 -1.91 6.01 14.86
N ASP A 61 -2.42 6.04 13.62
CA ASP A 61 -2.94 7.25 12.97
C ASP A 61 -4.47 7.42 13.19
N LEU A 62 -5.08 6.56 14.02
CA LEU A 62 -6.51 6.51 14.37
C LEU A 62 -6.71 6.79 15.86
#